data_AF-A0A960CNF2-F1
#
_entry.id   AF-A0A960CNF2-F1
#
_cell.length_a   1.000
_cell.length_b   1.000
_cell.length_c   1.000
_cell.angle_alpha   90.00
_cell.angle_beta   90.00
_cell.angle_gamma   90.00
#
_symmetry.space_group_name_H-M   'P 1'
#
loop_
_entity.id
_entity.type
_entity.pdbx_description
1 polymer ?
#
loop_
_entity_poly.entity_id
_entity_poly.type
_entity_poly.pdbx_seq_one_letter_code
_entity_poly.pdbx_strand_id
1 'polypeptide(L)'
;MDRGQAVRLRRRIAPAAIALMLLAGCSSTTKSAPTWVEDDVTFVADGLTLHGTYRHRGDTAGPAALLISESGRTDRNGDNNVAGPIGNMRQLAEYLSEHGVASLRYDKV
;
A
#
# COMPACT_ATOMS: atom_id res chain seq x y z
N MET A 1 -58.24 -31.53 8.36
CA MET A 1 -56.94 -30.96 7.89
C MET A 1 -57.20 -30.17 6.62
N ASP A 2 -56.68 -28.99 6.27
CA ASP A 2 -55.93 -27.92 6.92
C ASP A 2 -55.81 -26.80 5.86
N ARG A 3 -56.80 -25.88 5.76
CA ARG A 3 -56.75 -24.72 4.83
C ARG A 3 -56.29 -23.43 5.52
N GLY A 4 -56.16 -23.43 6.85
CA GLY A 4 -55.77 -22.27 7.66
C GLY A 4 -54.27 -22.05 7.77
N GLN A 5 -53.46 -23.10 7.62
CA GLN A 5 -51.98 -23.02 7.70
C GLN A 5 -51.35 -22.40 6.45
N ALA A 6 -51.91 -22.66 5.25
CA ALA A 6 -51.37 -22.17 3.99
C ALA A 6 -51.41 -20.63 3.83
N VAL A 7 -52.46 -19.97 4.35
CA VAL A 7 -52.61 -18.50 4.27
C VAL A 7 -51.69 -17.78 5.27
N ARG A 8 -51.49 -18.36 6.46
CA ARG A 8 -50.57 -17.81 7.48
C ARG A 8 -49.10 -17.92 7.07
N LEU A 9 -48.73 -18.95 6.32
CA LEU A 9 -47.37 -19.16 5.81
C LEU A 9 -47.01 -18.14 4.72
N ARG A 10 -47.90 -17.90 3.75
CA ARG A 10 -47.71 -16.86 2.70
C ARG A 10 -47.58 -15.45 3.27
N ARG A 11 -48.29 -15.15 4.36
CA ARG A 11 -48.29 -13.82 5.00
C ARG A 11 -47.03 -13.52 5.83
N ARG A 12 -46.25 -14.55 6.20
CA ARG A 12 -44.97 -14.42 6.92
C ARG A 12 -43.72 -14.41 6.02
N ILE A 13 -43.84 -14.92 4.80
CA ILE A 13 -42.71 -14.98 3.85
C ILE A 13 -42.43 -13.62 3.19
N ALA A 14 -43.48 -12.81 2.95
CA ALA A 14 -43.34 -11.49 2.34
C ALA A 14 -42.46 -10.49 3.14
N PRO A 15 -42.59 -10.33 4.48
CA PRO A 15 -41.73 -9.39 5.21
C PRO A 15 -40.30 -9.89 5.41
N ALA A 16 -40.07 -11.20 5.44
CA ALA A 16 -38.74 -11.79 5.64
C ALA A 16 -37.82 -11.61 4.42
N ALA A 17 -38.38 -11.69 3.20
CA ALA A 17 -37.62 -11.49 1.97
C ALA A 17 -37.19 -10.02 1.76
N ILE A 18 -38.00 -9.06 2.20
CA ILE A 18 -37.72 -7.62 2.10
C ILE A 18 -36.62 -7.21 3.10
N ALA A 19 -36.65 -7.76 4.31
CA ALA A 19 -35.60 -7.52 5.31
C ALA A 19 -34.22 -8.02 4.85
N LEU A 20 -34.17 -9.13 4.11
CA LEU A 20 -32.92 -9.68 3.59
C LEU A 20 -32.33 -8.88 2.42
N MET A 21 -33.17 -8.23 1.60
CA MET A 21 -32.71 -7.33 0.53
C MET A 21 -32.18 -5.98 1.04
N LEU A 22 -32.68 -5.49 2.18
CA LEU A 22 -32.21 -4.23 2.80
C LEU A 22 -30.79 -4.35 3.39
N LEU A 23 -30.32 -5.57 3.69
CA LEU A 23 -28.97 -5.83 4.22
C LEU A 23 -27.88 -5.91 3.13
N ALA A 24 -28.24 -5.98 1.85
CA ALA A 24 -27.28 -6.14 0.74
C ALA A 24 -26.91 -4.81 0.04
N GLY A 25 -27.44 -3.67 0.50
CA GLY A 25 -27.47 -2.40 -0.25
C GLY A 25 -26.26 -1.47 -0.14
N CYS A 26 -25.24 -1.75 0.68
CA CYS A 26 -24.11 -0.83 0.88
C CYS A 26 -22.79 -1.42 0.36
N SER A 27 -22.65 -1.59 -0.95
CA SER A 27 -21.33 -1.68 -1.57
C SER A 27 -20.94 -0.30 -2.07
N SER A 28 -20.36 0.53 -1.19
CA SER A 28 -19.64 1.72 -1.64
C SER A 28 -18.35 1.26 -2.31
N THR A 29 -18.24 1.46 -3.63
CA THR A 29 -16.97 1.33 -4.35
C THR A 29 -16.05 2.47 -3.90
N THR A 30 -15.44 2.32 -2.73
CA THR A 30 -14.38 3.21 -2.29
C THR A 30 -13.19 2.93 -3.21
N LYS A 31 -12.94 3.83 -4.16
CA LYS A 31 -11.72 3.81 -4.96
C LYS A 31 -10.57 3.92 -3.96
N SER A 32 -9.88 2.81 -3.67
CA SER A 32 -8.78 2.83 -2.71
C SER A 32 -7.80 3.93 -3.12
N ALA A 33 -7.52 4.85 -2.21
CA ALA A 33 -6.45 5.79 -2.43
C ALA A 33 -5.17 5.00 -2.73
N PRO A 34 -4.37 5.40 -3.72
CA PRO A 34 -3.12 4.72 -3.99
C PRO A 34 -2.30 4.68 -2.70
N THR A 35 -1.86 3.49 -2.32
CA THR A 35 -1.04 3.27 -1.13
C THR A 35 0.42 3.53 -1.48
N TRP A 36 1.22 3.84 -0.46
CA TRP A 36 2.68 3.88 -0.63
C TRP A 36 3.19 2.46 -0.89
N VAL A 37 3.94 2.32 -1.97
CA VAL A 37 4.57 1.06 -2.39
C VAL A 37 6.07 1.26 -2.56
N GLU A 38 6.82 0.17 -2.60
CA GLU A 38 8.24 0.17 -2.91
C GLU A 38 8.50 -0.73 -4.11
N ASP A 39 9.14 -0.15 -5.13
CA ASP A 39 9.61 -0.87 -6.30
C ASP A 39 11.14 -1.01 -6.24
N ASP A 40 11.63 -2.21 -6.52
CA ASP A 40 13.04 -2.40 -6.82
C ASP A 40 13.33 -1.83 -8.21
N VAL A 41 14.28 -0.89 -8.27
CA VAL A 41 14.67 -0.22 -9.50
C VAL A 41 16.13 -0.48 -9.81
N THR A 42 16.47 -0.52 -11.10
CA THR A 42 17.85 -0.63 -11.57
C THR A 42 18.04 0.35 -12.72
N PHE A 43 19.12 1.11 -12.68
CA PHE A 43 19.43 2.11 -13.71
C PHE A 43 20.94 2.21 -13.93
N VAL A 44 21.32 2.73 -15.10
CA VAL A 44 22.73 2.94 -15.44
C VAL A 44 23.05 4.42 -15.31
N ALA A 45 24.13 4.74 -14.59
CA ALA A 45 24.69 6.07 -14.48
C ALA A 45 26.22 5.96 -14.57
N ASP A 46 26.86 6.76 -15.42
CA ASP A 46 28.32 6.74 -15.63
C ASP A 46 28.90 5.35 -15.90
N GLY A 47 28.16 4.51 -16.63
CA GLY A 47 28.56 3.14 -16.95
C GLY A 47 28.44 2.15 -15.77
N LEU A 48 27.95 2.59 -14.62
CA LEU A 48 27.71 1.78 -13.43
C LEU A 48 26.24 1.37 -13.36
N THR A 49 25.99 0.09 -13.09
CA THR A 49 24.64 -0.41 -12.79
C THR A 49 24.34 -0.17 -11.32
N LEU A 50 23.39 0.72 -11.05
CA LEU A 50 22.95 1.07 -9.71
C LEU A 50 21.62 0.38 -9.42
N HIS A 51 21.54 -0.25 -8.24
CA HIS A 51 20.33 -0.87 -7.75
C HIS A 51 19.73 -0.01 -6.64
N GLY A 52 18.43 0.23 -6.69
CA GLY A 52 17.74 1.07 -5.72
C GLY A 52 16.34 0.60 -5.39
N THR A 53 15.70 1.36 -4.51
CA THR A 53 14.31 1.18 -4.12
C THR A 53 13.61 2.52 -4.27
N TYR A 54 12.52 2.53 -5.03
CA TYR A 54 11.69 3.70 -5.26
C TYR A 54 10.39 3.57 -4.47
N ARG A 55 10.20 4.45 -3.48
CA ARG A 55 9.00 4.50 -2.66
C ARG A 55 8.08 5.63 -3.13
N HIS A 56 6.90 5.27 -3.63
CA HIS A 56 5.97 6.22 -4.27
C HIS A 56 4.50 5.86 -4.06
N ARG A 57 3.60 6.76 -4.49
CA ARG A 57 2.14 6.63 -4.34
C ARG A 57 1.41 6.86 -5.66
N GLY A 58 1.25 5.78 -6.44
CA GLY A 58 0.72 5.85 -7.80
C GLY A 58 1.54 6.79 -8.69
N ASP A 59 0.93 7.32 -9.75
CA ASP A 59 1.59 8.19 -10.73
C ASP A 59 1.39 9.69 -10.41
N THR A 60 1.28 10.02 -9.12
CA THR A 60 1.00 11.40 -8.70
C THR A 60 2.28 12.23 -8.76
N ALA A 61 2.28 13.32 -9.53
CA ALA A 61 3.36 14.30 -9.48
C ALA A 61 3.39 15.01 -8.12
N GLY A 62 4.58 15.20 -7.55
CA GLY A 62 4.75 15.75 -6.22
C GLY A 62 6.22 15.92 -5.83
N PRO A 63 6.49 16.35 -4.59
CA PRO A 63 7.85 16.44 -4.08
C PRO A 63 8.51 15.05 -4.03
N ALA A 64 9.80 15.02 -4.31
CA ALA A 64 10.61 13.81 -4.25
C ALA A 64 11.97 14.10 -3.61
N ALA A 65 12.51 13.10 -2.92
CA ALA A 65 13.83 13.15 -2.30
C ALA A 65 14.73 12.03 -2.86
N LEU A 66 15.96 12.38 -3.18
CA LEU A 66 17.03 11.41 -3.41
C LEU A 66 17.75 11.18 -2.07
N LEU A 67 17.75 9.94 -1.62
CA LEU A 67 18.37 9.51 -0.38
C LEU A 67 19.67 8.77 -0.70
N ILE A 68 20.78 9.30 -0.20
CA ILE A 68 22.12 8.73 -0.39
C ILE A 68 22.69 8.43 1.00
N SER A 69 23.01 7.17 1.25
CA SER A 69 23.58 6.73 2.52
C SER A 69 24.93 7.40 2.80
N GLU A 70 25.21 7.60 4.10
CA GLU A 70 26.47 8.12 4.62
C GLU A 70 27.68 7.25 4.25
N SER A 71 28.90 7.76 4.49
CA SER A 71 30.14 7.04 4.23
C SER A 71 30.22 5.72 4.99
N GLY A 72 30.58 4.62 4.31
CA GLY A 72 30.75 3.31 4.93
C GLY A 72 30.31 2.18 4.00
N ARG A 73 30.42 0.94 4.48
CA ARG A 73 29.86 -0.24 3.81
C ARG A 73 28.37 -0.38 4.16
N THR A 74 27.59 0.61 3.75
CA THR A 74 26.15 0.74 3.98
C THR A 74 25.40 0.56 2.67
N ASP A 75 24.29 -0.19 2.69
CA ASP A 75 23.42 -0.34 1.52
C ASP A 75 22.38 0.80 1.40
N ARG A 76 21.48 0.70 0.42
CA ARG A 76 20.37 1.66 0.19
C ARG A 76 19.40 1.79 1.36
N ASN A 77 19.28 0.77 2.21
CA ASN A 77 18.40 0.79 3.39
C ASN A 77 19.11 1.40 4.61
N GLY A 78 20.43 1.60 4.52
CA GLY A 78 21.26 2.02 5.63
C GLY A 78 21.68 0.87 6.52
N ASP A 79 21.58 -0.36 6.02
CA ASP A 79 22.08 -1.55 6.70
C ASP A 79 23.60 -1.63 6.51
N ASN A 80 24.32 -2.06 7.54
CA ASN A 80 25.77 -2.08 7.56
C ASN A 80 26.29 -3.48 7.91
N ASN A 81 27.35 -3.93 7.24
CA ASN A 81 27.90 -5.28 7.48
C ASN A 81 28.51 -5.49 8.88
N VAL A 82 28.90 -4.42 9.57
CA VAL A 82 29.48 -4.46 10.93
C VAL A 82 28.42 -4.14 11.98
N ALA A 83 27.61 -3.10 11.76
CA ALA A 83 26.60 -2.65 12.73
C ALA A 83 25.26 -3.40 12.62
N GLY A 84 25.02 -4.14 11.53
CA GLY A 84 23.79 -4.90 11.29
C GLY A 84 22.71 -4.11 10.54
N PRO A 85 21.47 -4.63 10.51
CA PRO A 85 20.37 -4.06 9.73
C PRO A 85 19.71 -2.88 10.45
N ILE A 86 20.40 -1.73 10.47
CA ILE A 86 19.93 -0.51 11.15
C ILE A 86 18.70 0.09 10.44
N GLY A 87 18.65 0.00 9.11
CA GLY A 87 17.49 0.43 8.32
C GLY A 87 17.15 1.92 8.41
N ASN A 88 18.08 2.80 8.80
CA ASN A 88 17.78 4.21 9.05
C ASN A 88 17.32 4.95 7.77
N MET A 89 17.86 4.60 6.60
CA MET A 89 17.44 5.19 5.33
C MET A 89 16.05 4.70 4.92
N ARG A 90 15.73 3.44 5.20
CA ARG A 90 14.36 2.91 5.02
C ARG A 90 13.35 3.62 5.92
N GLN A 91 13.70 3.83 7.20
CA GLN A 91 12.86 4.57 8.14
C GLN A 91 12.65 6.04 7.71
N LEU A 92 13.70 6.69 7.20
CA LEU A 92 13.58 8.05 6.65
C LEU A 92 12.66 8.09 5.42
N ALA A 93 12.76 7.11 4.52
CA ALA A 93 11.86 6.99 3.36
C ALA A 93 10.39 6.79 3.78
N GLU A 94 10.15 5.97 4.81
CA GLU A 94 8.83 5.77 5.42
C GLU A 94 8.29 7.10 5.99
N TYR A 95 9.09 7.82 6.77
CA TYR A 95 8.72 9.13 7.33
C TYR A 95 8.39 10.16 6.24
N LEU A 96 9.20 10.25 5.18
CA LEU A 96 8.94 11.15 4.05
C LEU A 96 7.62 10.82 3.32
N SER A 97 7.29 9.53 3.20
CA SER A 97 6.04 9.07 2.60
C SER A 97 4.82 9.48 3.41
N GLU A 98 4.91 9.40 4.74
CA GLU A 98 3.86 9.92 5.63
C GLU A 98 3.59 11.41 5.41
N HIS A 99 4.58 12.15 4.89
CA HIS A 99 4.51 13.57 4.59
C HIS A 99 4.31 13.89 3.10
N GLY A 100 3.92 12.91 2.28
CA GLY A 100 3.59 13.16 0.88
C GLY A 100 4.79 13.23 -0.07
N VAL A 101 5.98 12.81 0.36
CA VAL A 101 7.23 12.90 -0.41
C VAL A 101 7.65 11.52 -0.91
N ALA A 102 7.76 11.36 -2.22
CA ALA A 102 8.34 10.15 -2.81
C ALA A 102 9.85 10.11 -2.56
N SER A 103 10.44 8.92 -2.50
CA SER A 103 11.88 8.80 -2.29
C SER A 103 12.52 7.73 -3.15
N LEU A 104 13.71 8.03 -3.65
CA LEU A 104 14.60 7.07 -4.29
C LEU A 104 15.82 6.88 -3.39
N ARG A 105 16.14 5.64 -3.07
CA ARG A 105 17.37 5.24 -2.36
C ARG A 105 18.12 4.21 -3.20
N TYR A 106 19.44 4.29 -3.32
CA TYR A 106 20.22 3.37 -4.15
C TYR A 106 21.53 2.95 -3.48
N ASP A 107 22.01 1.76 -3.86
CA ASP A 107 23.30 1.25 -3.43
C ASP A 107 24.40 2.02 -4.17
N LYS A 108 25.24 2.70 -3.40
CA LYS A 108 26.46 3.27 -3.93
C LYS A 108 27.43 2.15 -4.31
N VAL A 109 28.09 2.30 -5.46
CA VAL A 109 29.16 1.41 -5.95
C VAL A 109 30.55 1.88 -5.55
#